data_AF-A0A662D628-F1
#
_entry.id   AF-A0A662D628-F1
#
_cell.length_a   1.000
_cell.length_b   1.000
_cell.length_c   1.000
_cell.angle_alpha   90.00
_cell.angle_beta   90.00
_cell.angle_gamma   90.00
#
_symmetry.space_group_name_H-M   'P 1'
#
loop_
_entity.id
_entity.type
_entity.pdbx_description
1 polymer ?
#
loop_
_entity_poly.entity_id
_entity_poly.type
_entity_poly.pdbx_seq_one_letter_code
_entity_poly.pdbx_strand_id
1 'polypeptide(L)'
;MFVWLFHRITGLLLIGLLSLKFLTSFFLMTKDQKPDWALVLHTNPLSDSLLIIAGVFHAFYGLRTVIIDLGAKKEKLLFWIFTILAALVSGALLLIYFTRNY
;
A
#
# COMPACT_ATOMS: atom_id res chain seq x y z
N MET A 1 -10.85 -13.19 12.06
CA MET A 1 -10.35 -12.04 12.85
C MET A 1 -9.10 -11.38 12.24
N PHE A 2 -8.10 -12.14 11.78
CA PHE A 2 -6.87 -11.58 11.19
C PHE A 2 -7.09 -10.56 10.06
N VAL A 3 -7.87 -10.92 9.03
CA VAL A 3 -8.13 -10.04 7.86
C VAL A 3 -8.67 -8.67 8.28
N TRP A 4 -9.62 -8.67 9.22
CA TRP A 4 -10.21 -7.45 9.75
C TRP A 4 -9.19 -6.56 10.46
N LEU A 5 -8.34 -7.15 11.31
CA LEU A 5 -7.33 -6.40 12.05
C LEU A 5 -6.29 -5.83 11.08
N PHE A 6 -5.82 -6.68 10.16
CA PHE A 6 -4.84 -6.31 9.16
C PHE A 6 -5.33 -5.17 8.29
N HIS A 7 -6.58 -5.25 7.79
CA HIS A 7 -7.18 -4.20 6.96
C HIS A 7 -7.30 -2.85 7.68
N ARG A 8 -7.58 -2.85 8.99
CA ARG A 8 -7.60 -1.61 9.80
C ARG A 8 -6.20 -1.03 9.98
N ILE A 9 -5.23 -1.85 10.35
CA ILE A 9 -3.85 -1.41 10.55
C ILE A 9 -3.29 -0.84 9.24
N THR A 10 -3.49 -1.52 8.11
CA THR A 10 -3.04 -0.99 6.81
C THR A 10 -3.78 0.27 6.42
N GLY A 11 -5.07 0.41 6.75
CA GLY A 11 -5.81 1.67 6.56
C GLY A 11 -5.18 2.84 7.31
N LEU A 12 -4.83 2.65 8.59
CA LEU A 12 -4.16 3.68 9.40
C LEU A 12 -2.75 4.00 8.87
N LEU A 13 -1.99 2.99 8.45
CA LEU A 13 -0.69 3.19 7.80
C LEU A 13 -0.82 4.01 6.52
N LEU A 14 -1.82 3.71 5.68
CA LEU A 14 -2.05 4.43 4.44
C LEU A 14 -2.39 5.89 4.67
N ILE A 15 -3.21 6.21 5.69
CA ILE A 15 -3.50 7.61 6.05
C ILE A 15 -2.20 8.37 6.33
N GLY A 16 -1.32 7.82 7.17
CA GLY A 16 -0.05 8.47 7.50
C GLY A 16 0.92 8.56 6.32
N LEU A 17 1.16 7.43 5.64
CA LEU A 17 2.14 7.34 4.57
C LEU A 17 1.74 8.14 3.34
N LEU A 18 0.46 8.08 2.91
CA LEU A 18 0.00 8.88 1.78
C LEU A 18 0.01 10.38 2.09
N SER A 19 -0.37 10.78 3.31
CA SER A 19 -0.28 12.18 3.73
C SER A 19 1.16 12.69 3.66
N LEU A 20 2.13 11.89 4.11
CA LEU A 20 3.55 12.20 3.99
C LEU A 20 3.97 12.35 2.52
N LYS A 21 3.55 11.42 1.64
CA LYS A 21 3.87 11.47 0.21
C LYS A 21 3.24 12.70 -0.47
N PHE A 22 1.97 13.00 -0.21
CA PHE A 22 1.34 14.18 -0.77
C PHE A 22 2.01 15.47 -0.29
N LEU A 23 2.28 15.59 1.01
CA LEU A 23 2.97 16.75 1.58
C LEU A 23 4.32 16.97 0.90
N THR A 24 5.15 15.94 0.85
CA THR A 24 6.49 16.03 0.24
C THR A 24 6.42 16.28 -1.27
N SER A 25 5.47 15.67 -1.99
CA SER A 25 5.22 15.96 -3.41
C SER A 25 4.89 17.42 -3.65
N PHE A 26 4.09 18.07 -2.81
CA PHE A 26 3.80 19.51 -2.98
C PHE A 26 5.08 20.34 -2.99
N PHE A 27 6.02 20.10 -2.07
CA PHE A 27 7.31 20.81 -2.08
C PHE A 27 8.15 20.46 -3.30
N LEU A 28 8.22 19.19 -3.68
CA LEU A 28 9.04 18.73 -4.80
C LEU A 28 8.53 19.18 -6.17
N MET A 29 7.23 19.45 -6.30
CA MET A 29 6.61 19.89 -7.56
C MET A 29 6.47 21.41 -7.68
N THR A 30 6.46 22.16 -6.58
CA THR A 30 6.12 23.60 -6.59
C THR A 30 7.27 24.54 -6.24
N LYS A 31 8.35 24.05 -5.63
CA LYS A 31 9.51 24.87 -5.25
C LYS A 31 10.63 24.73 -6.28
N ASP A 32 11.17 25.87 -6.72
CA ASP A 32 12.37 25.90 -7.56
C ASP A 32 13.55 25.27 -6.83
N GLN A 33 13.73 25.63 -5.54
CA GLN A 33 14.68 25.00 -4.65
C GLN A 33 13.99 23.97 -3.75
N LYS A 34 14.23 22.70 -4.02
CA LYS A 34 13.63 21.56 -3.30
C LYS A 34 14.27 21.40 -1.92
N PRO A 35 13.48 21.35 -0.84
CA PRO A 35 14.02 21.11 0.50
C PRO A 35 14.58 19.69 0.63
N ASP A 36 15.77 19.54 1.22
CA ASP A 36 16.43 18.24 1.40
C ASP A 36 15.59 17.27 2.23
N TRP A 37 14.93 17.76 3.29
CA TRP A 37 14.07 16.93 4.13
C TRP A 37 12.89 16.33 3.33
N ALA A 38 12.34 17.09 2.37
CA ALA A 38 11.23 16.64 1.55
C ALA A 38 11.71 15.54 0.59
N LEU A 39 12.89 15.72 0.00
CA LEU A 39 13.51 14.72 -0.86
C LEU A 39 13.77 13.41 -0.08
N VAL A 40 14.44 13.50 1.06
CA VAL A 40 14.79 12.32 1.89
C VAL A 40 13.56 11.53 2.31
N LEU A 41 12.50 12.21 2.76
CA LEU A 41 11.26 11.54 3.17
C LEU A 41 10.48 11.00 1.96
N HIS A 42 10.49 11.70 0.84
CA HIS A 42 9.79 11.28 -0.37
C HIS A 42 10.43 10.06 -1.04
N THR A 43 11.76 9.95 -1.01
CA THR A 43 12.49 8.85 -1.66
C THR A 43 12.92 7.77 -0.67
N ASN A 44 12.32 7.73 0.53
CA ASN A 44 12.68 6.74 1.54
C ASN A 44 12.15 5.34 1.16
N PRO A 45 13.03 4.35 0.90
CA PRO A 45 12.63 3.05 0.38
C PRO A 45 11.84 2.20 1.38
N LEU A 46 12.03 2.42 2.68
CA LEU A 46 11.22 1.77 3.70
C LEU A 46 9.78 2.27 3.63
N SER A 47 9.58 3.58 3.53
CA SER A 47 8.24 4.17 3.41
C SER A 47 7.53 3.73 2.13
N ASP A 48 8.25 3.62 1.01
CA ASP A 48 7.71 3.17 -0.28
C ASP A 48 7.32 1.69 -0.24
N SER A 49 8.18 0.85 0.32
CA SER A 49 7.90 -0.58 0.49
C SER A 49 6.68 -0.81 1.37
N LEU A 50 6.57 -0.07 2.48
CA LEU A 50 5.40 -0.12 3.35
C LEU A 50 4.13 0.36 2.64
N LEU A 51 4.23 1.42 1.82
CA LEU A 51 3.11 1.92 1.04
C LEU A 51 2.62 0.87 0.02
N ILE A 52 3.53 0.21 -0.68
CA ILE A 52 3.22 -0.86 -1.65
C ILE A 52 2.48 -2.01 -0.94
N ILE A 53 3.06 -2.54 0.14
CA ILE A 53 2.48 -3.67 0.87
C ILE A 53 1.13 -3.29 1.49
N ALA A 54 1.08 -2.16 2.21
CA ALA A 54 -0.14 -1.71 2.87
C ALA A 54 -1.25 -1.42 1.85
N GLY A 55 -0.92 -0.74 0.75
CA GLY A 55 -1.86 -0.37 -0.31
C GLY A 55 -2.47 -1.60 -0.99
N VAL A 56 -1.63 -2.53 -1.42
CA VAL A 56 -2.07 -3.76 -2.10
C VAL A 56 -2.93 -4.60 -1.15
N PHE A 57 -2.43 -4.93 0.04
CA PHE A 57 -3.22 -5.76 0.96
C PHE A 57 -4.52 -5.08 1.43
N HIS A 58 -4.49 -3.76 1.66
CA HIS A 58 -5.70 -3.02 2.03
C HIS A 58 -6.75 -3.13 0.92
N ALA A 59 -6.36 -2.91 -0.33
CA ALA A 59 -7.26 -3.00 -1.48
C ALA A 59 -7.83 -4.41 -1.67
N PHE A 60 -6.99 -5.45 -1.65
CA PHE A 60 -7.43 -6.84 -1.81
C PHE A 60 -8.35 -7.28 -0.67
N TYR A 61 -8.03 -6.98 0.60
CA TYR A 61 -8.92 -7.32 1.71
C TYR A 61 -10.21 -6.48 1.76
N GLY A 62 -10.16 -5.24 1.28
CA GLY A 62 -11.36 -4.42 1.06
C GLY A 62 -12.28 -5.05 0.02
N LEU A 63 -11.73 -5.42 -1.14
CA LEU A 63 -12.47 -6.09 -2.21
C LEU A 63 -13.05 -7.44 -1.77
N ARG A 64 -12.29 -8.22 -0.99
CA ARG A 64 -12.81 -9.44 -0.35
C ARG A 64 -14.05 -9.15 0.48
N THR A 65 -14.00 -8.10 1.31
CA THR A 65 -15.13 -7.70 2.18
C THR A 65 -16.34 -7.35 1.33
N VAL A 66 -16.17 -6.50 0.30
CA VAL A 66 -17.24 -6.15 -0.64
C VAL A 66 -17.88 -7.40 -1.27
N ILE A 67 -17.09 -8.38 -1.72
CA ILE A 67 -17.61 -9.61 -2.34
C ILE A 67 -18.40 -10.47 -1.34
N ILE A 68 -17.98 -10.52 -0.08
CA ILE A 68 -18.70 -11.24 0.98
C ILE A 68 -20.02 -10.52 1.30
N ASP A 69 -20.00 -9.19 1.39
CA ASP A 69 -21.18 -8.37 1.64
C ASP A 69 -22.22 -8.50 0.50
N LEU A 70 -21.76 -8.75 -0.73
CA LEU A 70 -22.61 -9.08 -1.88
C LEU A 70 -23.15 -10.53 -1.88
N GLY A 71 -22.87 -11.32 -0.84
CA GLY A 71 -23.50 -12.62 -0.60
C GLY A 71 -22.60 -13.84 -0.86
N ALA A 72 -21.31 -13.66 -1.14
CA ALA A 72 -20.39 -14.79 -1.30
C ALA A 72 -20.13 -15.51 0.04
N LYS A 73 -20.41 -16.81 0.11
CA LYS A 73 -20.31 -17.61 1.35
C LYS A 73 -18.98 -18.37 1.54
N LYS A 74 -18.05 -18.28 0.60
CA LYS A 74 -16.80 -19.07 0.59
C LYS A 74 -15.64 -18.35 1.29
N GLU A 75 -15.82 -17.95 2.54
CA GLU A 75 -14.87 -17.07 3.27
C GLU A 75 -13.42 -17.57 3.33
N LYS A 76 -13.21 -18.87 3.56
CA LYS A 76 -11.87 -19.48 3.63
C LYS A 76 -11.18 -19.53 2.27
N LEU A 77 -11.93 -19.80 1.21
CA LEU A 77 -11.42 -19.78 -0.16
C LEU A 77 -11.05 -18.35 -0.57
N LEU A 78 -11.94 -17.38 -0.32
CA LEU A 78 -11.70 -15.97 -0.60
C LEU A 78 -10.52 -15.45 0.22
N PHE A 79 -10.35 -15.88 1.48
CA PHE A 79 -9.16 -15.56 2.25
C PHE A 79 -7.88 -15.95 1.52
N TRP A 80 -7.76 -17.21 1.09
CA TRP A 80 -6.55 -17.69 0.39
C TRP A 80 -6.33 -17.00 -0.94
N ILE A 81 -7.38 -16.87 -1.78
CA ILE A 81 -7.28 -16.20 -3.08
C ILE A 81 -6.76 -14.78 -2.91
N PHE A 82 -7.40 -13.98 -2.06
CA PHE A 82 -7.02 -12.58 -1.89
C PHE A 82 -5.66 -12.41 -1.20
N THR A 83 -5.28 -13.31 -0.29
CA THR A 83 -3.95 -13.29 0.34
C THR A 83 -2.84 -13.62 -0.67
N ILE A 84 -3.02 -14.66 -1.48
CA ILE A 84 -2.04 -15.07 -2.49
C ILE A 84 -1.91 -13.98 -3.56
N LEU A 85 -3.03 -13.45 -4.07
CA LEU A 85 -3.00 -12.37 -5.05
C LEU A 85 -2.31 -11.11 -4.49
N ALA A 86 -2.64 -10.70 -3.26
CA ALA A 86 -1.99 -9.56 -2.62
C ALA A 86 -0.48 -9.77 -2.44
N ALA A 87 -0.06 -10.98 -2.04
CA ALA A 87 1.36 -11.31 -1.88
C ALA A 87 2.11 -11.29 -3.23
N LEU A 88 1.53 -11.88 -4.27
CA LEU A 88 2.12 -11.88 -5.62
C LEU A 88 2.23 -10.47 -6.19
N VAL A 89 1.17 -9.67 -6.10
CA VAL A 89 1.17 -8.29 -6.59
C VAL A 89 2.15 -7.43 -5.81
N SER A 90 2.18 -7.54 -4.47
CA SER A 90 3.14 -6.81 -3.64
C SER A 90 4.58 -7.22 -3.99
N GLY A 91 4.85 -8.52 -4.11
CA GLY A 91 6.17 -9.03 -4.49
C GLY A 91 6.62 -8.56 -5.86
N ALA A 92 5.74 -8.60 -6.86
CA ALA A 92 6.03 -8.09 -8.20
C ALA A 92 6.32 -6.58 -8.19
N LEU A 93 5.53 -5.79 -7.46
CA LEU A 93 5.74 -4.34 -7.34
C LEU A 93 7.03 -4.00 -6.60
N LEU A 94 7.36 -4.72 -5.52
CA LEU A 94 8.62 -4.55 -4.81
C LEU A 94 9.82 -4.95 -5.68
N LEU A 95 9.71 -6.05 -6.43
CA LEU A 95 10.74 -6.44 -7.40
C LEU A 95 10.95 -5.32 -8.42
N ILE A 96 9.88 -4.79 -9.02
CA ILE A 96 9.98 -3.66 -9.95
C ILE A 96 10.62 -2.46 -9.26
N TYR A 97 10.19 -2.11 -8.05
CA TYR A 97 10.71 -0.96 -7.30
C TYR A 97 12.22 -1.05 -7.06
N PHE A 98 12.74 -2.23 -6.68
CA PHE A 98 14.15 -2.41 -6.33
C PHE A 98 15.07 -2.78 -7.50
N THR A 99 14.53 -3.27 -8.62
CA THR A 99 15.34 -3.73 -9.77
C THR A 99 15.32 -2.76 -10.94
N ARG A 100 14.39 -1.81 -10.96
CA ARG A 100 14.24 -0.92 -12.11
C ARG A 100 15.22 0.24 -11.99
N ASN A 101 16.23 0.20 -12.85
CA ASN A 101 17.20 1.28 -13.04
C ASN A 101 16.60 2.29 -14.02
N TYR A 102 16.17 3.44 -13.51
CA TYR A 102 15.98 4.66 -14.30
C TYR A 102 16.82 5.76 -13.68
#